data_AF-A0AAQ1YNS9-F1
#
_entry.id   AF-A0AAQ1YNS9-F1
#
_cell.length_a   1.000
_cell.length_b   1.000
_cell.length_c   1.000
_cell.angle_alpha   90.00
_cell.angle_beta   90.00
_cell.angle_gamma   90.00
#
_symmetry.space_group_name_H-M   'P 1'
#
loop_
_entity.id
_entity.type
_entity.pdbx_description
1 polymer ?
#
loop_
_entity_poly.entity_id
_entity_poly.type
_entity_poly.pdbx_seq_one_letter_code
_entity_poly.pdbx_strand_id
1 'polypeptide(L)'
;MPRVTKPLTNTEVDKAKPKAKEYNLTDGKGLFLRIKPTGAKAWIFNYYHPITNKRTSFTIGTYPSISLSLARQKREKWLSLIAQKIDPQEHEKAVLCSSCTKI
;
A
#
# COMPACT_ATOMS: atom_id res chain seq x y z
N MET A 1 1.46 -26.38 5.71
CA MET A 1 0.13 -25.79 5.47
C MET A 1 0.30 -24.35 4.98
N PRO A 2 -0.45 -23.88 3.97
CA PRO A 2 -0.40 -22.48 3.52
C PRO A 2 -0.92 -21.55 4.63
N ARG A 3 -0.16 -20.50 4.96
CA ARG A 3 -0.56 -19.51 5.98
C ARG A 3 -1.64 -18.59 5.40
N VAL A 4 -2.89 -18.79 5.78
CA VAL A 4 -4.00 -17.94 5.37
C VAL A 4 -3.93 -16.60 6.13
N THR A 5 -3.81 -15.49 5.42
CA THR A 5 -3.83 -14.15 6.02
C THR A 5 -5.27 -13.67 6.18
N LYS A 6 -5.69 -13.35 7.41
CA LYS A 6 -6.97 -12.70 7.69
C LYS A 6 -6.94 -11.26 7.14
N PRO A 7 -7.93 -10.84 6.33
CA PRO A 7 -8.01 -9.45 5.86
C PRO A 7 -8.32 -8.50 7.01
N LEU A 8 -7.86 -7.25 6.90
CA LEU A 8 -8.10 -6.23 7.91
C LEU A 8 -9.54 -5.70 7.84
N THR A 9 -10.02 -5.25 8.98
CA THR A 9 -11.28 -4.50 9.10
C THR A 9 -11.01 -3.05 9.47
N ASN A 10 -11.93 -2.14 9.12
CA ASN A 10 -11.79 -0.72 9.46
C ASN A 10 -11.62 -0.53 10.98
N THR A 11 -12.38 -1.28 11.79
CA THR A 11 -12.31 -1.23 13.25
C THR A 11 -10.95 -1.68 13.79
N GLU A 12 -10.32 -2.70 13.19
CA GLU A 12 -8.96 -3.13 13.55
C GLU A 12 -7.92 -2.03 13.22
N VAL A 13 -8.07 -1.36 12.06
CA VAL A 13 -7.19 -0.25 11.65
C VAL A 13 -7.32 0.96 12.59
N ASP A 14 -8.55 1.29 12.98
CA ASP A 14 -8.83 2.39 13.91
C ASP A 14 -8.26 2.12 15.29
N LYS A 15 -8.54 0.93 15.84
CA LYS A 15 -8.07 0.50 17.15
C LYS A 15 -6.57 0.25 17.22
N ALA A 16 -5.86 0.22 16.09
CA ALA A 16 -4.44 -0.01 16.08
C ALA A 16 -3.67 1.16 16.73
N LYS A 17 -3.09 0.89 17.90
CA LYS A 17 -2.31 1.87 18.68
C LYS A 17 -0.82 1.79 18.34
N PRO A 18 -0.08 2.90 18.42
CA PRO A 18 1.37 2.85 18.34
C PRO A 18 1.94 1.95 19.45
N LYS A 19 3.04 1.25 19.14
CA LYS A 19 3.81 0.44 20.08
C LYS A 19 5.23 0.98 20.16
N ALA A 20 6.03 0.50 21.11
CA ALA A 20 7.43 0.89 21.27
C ALA A 20 8.28 0.65 20.01
N LYS A 21 7.91 -0.35 19.19
CA LYS A 21 8.56 -0.66 17.91
C LYS A 21 7.55 -0.55 16.77
N GLU A 22 8.05 -0.17 15.58
CA GLU A 22 7.24 -0.23 14.36
C GLU A 22 6.74 -1.65 14.09
N TYR A 23 5.49 -1.74 13.67
CA TYR A 23 4.87 -3.02 13.31
C TYR A 23 3.93 -2.86 12.13
N ASN A 24 3.66 -3.99 11.46
CA ASN A 24 2.85 -4.05 10.27
C ASN A 24 1.59 -4.90 10.52
N LEU A 25 0.43 -4.40 10.10
CA LEU A 25 -0.81 -5.15 10.04
C LEU A 25 -1.07 -5.55 8.58
N THR A 26 -1.14 -6.85 8.29
CA THR A 26 -1.27 -7.36 6.93
C THR A 26 -2.73 -7.49 6.52
N ASP A 27 -3.11 -6.91 5.37
CA ASP A 27 -4.43 -7.14 4.73
C ASP A 27 -4.40 -8.31 3.74
N GLY A 28 -3.20 -8.68 3.28
CA GLY A 28 -3.00 -9.71 2.26
C GLY A 28 -2.76 -9.12 0.87
N LYS A 29 -2.38 -9.99 -0.08
CA LYS A 29 -2.00 -9.61 -1.45
C LYS A 29 -0.95 -8.48 -1.49
N GLY A 30 0.04 -8.52 -0.59
CA GLY A 30 1.11 -7.53 -0.52
C GLY A 30 0.75 -6.20 0.17
N LEU A 31 -0.51 -5.98 0.57
CA LEU A 31 -0.94 -4.76 1.27
C LEU A 31 -0.82 -4.92 2.79
N PHE A 32 -0.26 -3.91 3.45
CA PHE A 32 -0.19 -3.83 4.90
C PHE A 32 -0.18 -2.38 5.39
N LEU A 33 -0.65 -2.18 6.61
CA LEU A 33 -0.56 -0.93 7.33
C LEU A 33 0.67 -0.93 8.21
N ARG A 34 1.62 -0.03 7.96
CA ARG A 34 2.76 0.22 8.84
C ARG A 34 2.38 1.25 9.89
N ILE A 35 2.64 0.92 11.15
CA ILE A 35 2.36 1.78 12.29
C ILE A 35 3.68 2.11 12.96
N LYS A 36 4.03 3.40 12.94
CA LYS A 36 5.24 3.91 13.59
C LYS A 36 4.99 4.13 15.09
N PRO A 37 6.05 4.12 15.93
CA PRO A 37 5.93 4.48 17.34
C PRO A 37 5.41 5.90 17.56
N THR A 38 5.60 6.80 16.58
CA THR A 38 5.05 8.16 16.58
C THR A 38 3.53 8.23 16.42
N GLY A 39 2.85 7.11 16.14
CA GLY A 39 1.42 7.08 15.85
C GLY A 39 1.06 7.25 14.37
N ALA A 40 2.04 7.57 13.51
CA ALA A 40 1.81 7.67 12.07
C ALA A 40 1.47 6.28 11.47
N LYS A 41 0.38 6.25 10.71
CA LYS A 41 -0.13 5.06 10.03
C LYS A 41 0.02 5.24 8.52
N ALA A 42 0.71 4.33 7.85
CA ALA A 42 0.97 4.40 6.42
C ALA A 42 0.61 3.09 5.72
N TRP A 43 -0.13 3.18 4.62
CA TRP A 43 -0.44 2.06 3.75
C TRP A 43 0.75 1.77 2.84
N ILE A 44 1.24 0.53 2.89
CA ILE A 44 2.37 0.09 2.09
C ILE A 44 1.95 -1.15 1.29
N PHE A 45 2.35 -1.15 0.03
CA PHE A 45 2.15 -2.24 -0.89
C PHE A 45 3.51 -2.82 -1.30
N ASN A 46 3.72 -4.10 -0.98
CA ASN A 46 4.87 -4.85 -1.44
C ASN A 46 4.51 -5.66 -2.68
N TYR A 47 5.35 -5.56 -3.71
CA TYR A 47 5.22 -6.34 -4.93
C TYR A 47 6.60 -6.74 -5.47
N TYR A 48 6.60 -7.58 -6.50
CA TYR A 48 7.78 -7.88 -7.28
C TYR A 48 7.75 -7.03 -8.54
N HIS A 49 8.84 -6.31 -8.78
CA HIS A 49 8.96 -5.46 -9.95
C HIS A 49 8.86 -6.33 -11.22
N PRO A 50 7.98 -6.01 -12.19
CA PRO A 50 7.71 -6.89 -13.34
C PRO A 50 8.94 -7.13 -14.23
N ILE A 51 9.82 -6.13 -14.34
CA ILE A 51 11.05 -6.19 -15.15
C ILE A 51 12.22 -6.80 -14.36
N THR A 52 12.55 -6.24 -13.19
CA THR A 52 13.77 -6.61 -12.45
C THR A 52 13.59 -7.79 -11.50
N ASN A 53 12.35 -8.25 -11.27
CA ASN A 53 11.98 -9.26 -10.27
C ASN A 53 12.46 -8.96 -8.84
N LYS A 54 12.86 -7.70 -8.57
CA LYS A 54 13.26 -7.27 -7.24
C LYS A 54 12.02 -7.00 -6.39
N ARG A 55 12.09 -7.37 -5.11
CA ARG A 55 11.05 -7.04 -4.15
C ARG A 55 11.09 -5.53 -3.87
N THR A 56 9.99 -4.85 -4.18
CA THR A 56 9.83 -3.41 -4.02
C THR A 56 8.67 -3.11 -3.10
N SER A 57 8.81 -2.03 -2.33
CA SER A 57 7.77 -1.53 -1.42
C SER A 57 7.38 -0.13 -1.85
N PHE A 58 6.09 0.10 -2.01
CA PHE A 58 5.56 1.40 -2.40
C PHE A 58 4.56 1.91 -1.36
N THR A 59 4.68 3.18 -0.99
CA THR A 59 3.79 3.81 -0.01
C THR A 59 2.60 4.40 -0.74
N ILE A 60 1.40 3.87 -0.46
CA ILE A 60 0.15 4.36 -1.04
C ILE A 60 -0.19 5.75 -0.49
N GLY A 61 0.04 5.93 0.81
CA GLY A 61 -0.21 7.16 1.56
C GLY A 61 -0.55 6.89 3.02
N THR A 62 -0.95 7.92 3.75
CA THR A 62 -1.20 7.86 5.19
C THR A 62 -2.68 7.67 5.51
N TYR A 63 -2.95 7.04 6.65
CA TYR A 63 -4.28 7.01 7.26
C TYR A 63 -4.43 8.21 8.21
N PRO A 64 -5.55 8.95 8.25
CA PRO A 64 -6.86 8.64 7.67
C PRO A 64 -7.09 9.15 6.23
N SER A 65 -6.16 9.90 5.64
CA SER A 65 -6.33 10.48 4.29
C SER A 65 -6.67 9.43 3.23
N ILE A 66 -6.12 8.23 3.37
CA ILE A 66 -6.46 7.06 2.56
C ILE A 66 -7.15 6.03 3.44
N SER A 67 -8.41 5.74 3.12
CA SER A 67 -9.19 4.69 3.77
C SER A 67 -8.76 3.29 3.32
N LEU A 68 -9.11 2.26 4.11
CA LEU A 68 -8.82 0.86 3.76
C LEU A 68 -9.43 0.47 2.40
N SER A 69 -10.65 0.93 2.10
CA SER A 69 -11.32 0.70 0.82
C SER A 69 -10.51 1.26 -0.35
N LEU A 70 -10.07 2.52 -0.23
CA LEU A 70 -9.29 3.18 -1.27
C LEU A 70 -7.91 2.54 -1.45
N ALA A 71 -7.28 2.10 -0.36
CA ALA A 71 -6.04 1.33 -0.41
C ALA A 71 -6.22 -0.01 -1.17
N ARG A 72 -7.35 -0.71 -0.97
CA ARG A 72 -7.67 -1.95 -1.70
C ARG A 72 -7.93 -1.69 -3.19
N GLN A 73 -8.62 -0.61 -3.54
CA GLN A 73 -8.84 -0.23 -4.94
C GLN A 73 -7.52 0.09 -5.64
N LYS A 74 -6.63 0.87 -5.00
CA LYS A 74 -5.29 1.15 -5.54
C LYS A 74 -4.47 -0.13 -5.72
N ARG A 75 -4.49 -1.03 -4.74
CA ARG A 75 -3.85 -2.35 -4.84
C ARG A 75 -4.31 -3.11 -6.09
N GLU A 76 -5.62 -3.18 -6.33
CA GLU A 76 -6.16 -3.91 -7.49
C GLU A 76 -5.75 -3.27 -8.81
N LYS A 77 -5.78 -1.94 -8.90
CA LYS A 77 -5.25 -1.20 -10.06
C LYS A 77 -3.76 -1.48 -10.31
N TRP A 78 -2.95 -1.55 -9.25
CA TRP A 78 -1.52 -1.81 -9.42
C TRP A 78 -1.24 -3.27 -9.76
N LEU A 79 -2.02 -4.21 -9.24
CA LEU A 79 -1.92 -5.62 -9.64
C LEU A 79 -2.26 -5.81 -11.12
N SER A 80 -3.25 -5.09 -11.66
CA SER A 80 -3.53 -5.14 -13.10
C SER A 80 -2.41 -4.53 -13.94
N LEU A 81 -1.78 -3.44 -13.49
CA LEU A 81 -0.59 -2.87 -14.15
C LEU A 81 0.59 -3.84 -14.15
N ILE A 82 0.85 -4.50 -13.01
CA ILE A 82 1.92 -5.50 -12.91
C ILE A 82 1.66 -6.68 -13.85
N ALA A 83 0.40 -7.11 -14.00
CA ALA A 83 0.03 -8.15 -14.96
C ALA A 83 0.31 -7.74 -16.41
N GLN A 84 0.22 -6.43 -16.72
CA GLN A 84 0.61 -5.84 -18.01
C GLN A 84 2.11 -5.55 -18.11
N LYS A 85 2.92 -5.95 -17.12
CA LYS A 85 4.35 -5.65 -17.00
C LYS A 85 4.70 -4.16 -16.88
N ILE A 86 3.76 -3.33 -16.43
CA ILE A 86 3.95 -1.89 -16.19
C ILE A 86 4.29 -1.68 -14.70
N ASP A 87 5.29 -0.84 -14.41
CA ASP A 87 5.62 -0.50 -13.02
C ASP A 87 4.60 0.49 -12.41
N PRO A 88 3.95 0.14 -11.28
CA PRO A 88 2.98 1.03 -10.64
C PRO A 88 3.56 2.36 -10.16
N GLN A 89 4.84 2.42 -9.77
CA GLN A 89 5.43 3.66 -9.26
C GLN A 89 5.64 4.67 -10.38
N GLU A 90 6.17 4.22 -11.52
CA GLU A 90 6.31 5.04 -12.70
C GLU A 90 4.94 5.55 -13.20
N HIS A 91 3.94 4.67 -13.22
CA HIS A 91 2.59 5.06 -13.60
C HIS A 91 1.99 6.13 -12.66
N GLU A 92 2.08 5.96 -11.33
CA GLU A 92 1.58 6.98 -10.40
C GLU A 92 2.35 8.30 -10.50
N LYS A 93 3.67 8.27 -10.68
CA LYS A 93 4.48 9.47 -10.91
C LYS A 93 4.05 10.20 -12.17
N ALA A 94 3.79 9.49 -13.27
CA ALA A 94 3.33 10.07 -14.52
C ALA A 94 1.95 10.75 -14.37
N VAL A 95 1.03 10.11 -13.63
CA VAL A 95 -0.30 10.68 -13.32
C VAL A 95 -0.18 11.93 -12.44
N LEU A 96 0.72 11.94 -11.45
CA LEU A 96 0.94 13.13 -10.61
C LEU A 96 1.58 14.28 -11.42
N CYS A 97 2.57 13.99 -12.27
CA CYS A 97 3.26 14.98 -13.08
C CYS A 97 2.32 15.71 -14.06
N SER A 98 1.38 14.98 -14.67
CA SER A 98 0.40 15.53 -15.63
C SER A 98 -0.64 16.46 -14.98
N SER A 99 -0.78 16.45 -13.65
CA SER A 99 -1.64 17.39 -12.92
C SER A 99 -1.00 18.75 -12.64
N CYS A 100 0.30 18.91 -12.93
CA CYS A 100 1.08 20.13 -12.63
C CYS A 100 1.18 21.11 -13.83
N THR A 101 0.74 20.72 -15.03
CA THR A 101 0.96 21.51 -16.27
C THR A 101 -0.20 22.45 -16.65
N LYS A 102 -0.91 22.99 -15.66
CA LYS A 102 -1.90 24.07 -15.85
C LYS A 102 -1.73 25.15 -14.78
N ILE A 103 -0.70 25.98 -14.93
CA ILE A 103 -0.67 27.35 -14.40
C ILE A 103 -0.10 28.22 -15.52
#